data_AF-A0A821SLZ3-F1
#
_entry.id   AF-A0A821SLZ3-F1
#
_cell.length_a   1.000
_cell.length_b   1.000
_cell.length_c   1.000
_cell.angle_alpha   90.00
_cell.angle_beta   90.00
_cell.angle_gamma   90.00
#
_symmetry.space_group_name_H-M   'P 1'
#
loop_
_entity.id
_entity.type
_entity.pdbx_description
1 polymer ?
#
loop_
_entity_poly.entity_id
_entity_poly.type
_entity_poly.pdbx_seq_one_letter_code
_entity_poly.pdbx_strand_id
1 'polypeptide(L)'
;NDTMPESVVPKRLPSQHGTNGTPSAVNFLDQVCEYVENNKDCYILIDSAAIITEMSNVDVSKYLMGKIDQRFDGVVYFSDKSNQIMIILRNEEHLQLSGCHIDTKKLFVYLDEVHTRGTDLKLPLTARGIVTLGKNMNKDKLMQAVMRLRDLDYKQSVVLWGFKEISAEIAMINGIRLDEISSKHVITWVTYNTIRKNENDLYLVMKEKLKYVIKSRAFEYQKKMNQIFMNPLSIAYVNQSSDSVQKLYGTTPQERNPIDILNQNMGAYLRTFYGRLKSE
;
A
#
# COMPACT_ATOMS: atom_id res chain seq x y z
N ASN A 1 12.61 -38.18 17.68
CA ASN A 1 12.67 -37.14 18.72
C ASN A 1 13.14 -35.84 18.11
N ASP A 2 12.24 -35.12 17.44
CA ASP A 2 12.44 -33.73 17.03
C ASP A 2 11.06 -33.05 17.06
N THR A 3 10.63 -32.76 18.28
CA THR A 3 9.47 -31.90 18.53
C THR A 3 9.91 -30.46 18.28
N MET A 4 9.38 -29.87 17.21
CA MET A 4 9.41 -28.43 16.96
C MET A 4 8.94 -27.68 18.23
N PRO A 5 9.62 -26.60 18.65
CA PRO A 5 9.22 -25.87 19.85
C PRO A 5 7.82 -25.24 19.66
N GLU A 6 6.91 -25.59 20.56
CA GLU A 6 5.61 -24.93 20.76
C GLU A 6 5.82 -23.48 21.20
N SER A 7 6.13 -22.56 20.27
CA SER A 7 6.16 -21.13 20.59
C SER A 7 5.93 -20.22 19.38
N VAL A 8 4.92 -20.50 18.56
CA VAL A 8 4.35 -19.50 17.62
C VAL A 8 2.84 -19.72 17.52
N VAL A 9 2.13 -19.53 18.63
CA VAL A 9 0.69 -19.24 18.52
C VAL A 9 0.60 -17.76 18.12
N PRO A 10 0.08 -17.39 16.93
CA PRO A 10 -0.17 -16.00 16.63
C PRO A 10 -1.17 -15.49 17.67
N LYS A 11 -0.73 -14.55 18.53
CA LYS A 11 -1.65 -13.82 19.39
C LYS A 11 -2.74 -13.23 18.49
N ARG A 12 -3.97 -13.59 18.84
CA ARG A 12 -5.23 -13.20 18.20
C ARG A 12 -5.15 -11.79 17.62
N LEU A 13 -5.67 -11.60 16.41
CA LEU A 13 -6.21 -10.28 16.04
C LEU A 13 -7.18 -9.92 17.16
N PRO A 14 -7.00 -8.82 17.90
CA PRO A 14 -8.04 -8.33 18.76
C PRO A 14 -9.19 -7.92 17.84
N SER A 15 -10.09 -8.86 17.56
CA SER A 15 -11.43 -8.51 17.14
C SER A 15 -11.93 -7.57 18.23
N GLN A 16 -12.31 -6.35 17.84
CA GLN A 16 -12.95 -5.32 18.65
C GLN A 16 -12.07 -4.18 19.16
N HIS A 17 -11.49 -3.40 18.26
CA HIS A 17 -11.39 -1.95 18.48
C HIS A 17 -12.11 -1.24 17.34
N GLY A 18 -13.44 -1.16 17.44
CA GLY A 18 -14.25 -0.40 16.49
C GLY A 18 -15.37 0.27 17.27
N THR A 19 -15.13 1.52 17.65
CA THR A 19 -16.15 2.43 18.20
C THR A 19 -17.23 2.67 17.14
N ASN A 20 -18.47 2.88 17.57
CA ASN A 20 -19.64 3.15 16.71
C ASN A 20 -19.61 4.57 16.08
N GLY A 21 -18.45 5.04 15.64
CA GLY A 21 -18.25 6.36 15.04
C GLY A 21 -17.03 6.33 14.12
N THR A 22 -16.93 7.34 13.24
CA THR A 22 -15.77 7.53 12.35
C THR A 22 -14.49 7.42 13.19
N PRO A 23 -13.59 6.46 12.91
CA PRO A 23 -12.39 6.29 13.71
C PRO A 23 -11.50 7.53 13.53
N SER A 24 -11.35 8.34 14.57
CA SER A 24 -10.38 9.43 14.55
C SER A 24 -8.97 8.85 14.69
N ALA A 25 -7.98 9.48 14.05
CA ALA A 25 -6.58 9.10 14.19
C ALA A 25 -6.14 9.06 15.66
N VAL A 26 -6.67 9.98 16.48
CA VAL A 26 -6.45 10.06 17.92
C VAL A 26 -6.87 8.79 18.65
N ASN A 27 -8.08 8.28 18.40
CA ASN A 27 -8.58 7.06 19.06
C ASN A 27 -7.73 5.83 18.68
N PHE A 28 -7.26 5.78 17.42
CA PHE A 28 -6.36 4.73 16.97
C PHE A 28 -4.99 4.82 17.68
N LEU A 29 -4.41 6.01 17.78
CA LEU A 29 -3.13 6.22 18.47
C LEU A 29 -3.22 5.92 19.97
N ASP A 30 -4.36 6.21 20.62
CA ASP A 30 -4.62 5.82 22.01
C ASP A 30 -4.54 4.30 22.20
N GLN A 31 -5.18 3.54 21.32
CA GLN A 31 -5.11 2.07 21.35
C GLN A 31 -3.70 1.54 21.06
N VAL A 32 -2.97 2.20 20.18
CA VAL A 32 -1.55 1.87 19.93
C VAL A 32 -0.74 2.06 21.20
N CYS A 33 -0.89 3.19 21.90
CA CYS A 33 -0.18 3.46 23.16
C CYS A 33 -0.51 2.41 24.22
N GLU A 34 -1.79 2.08 24.41
CA GLU A 34 -2.23 1.04 25.35
C GLU A 34 -1.64 -0.34 24.99
N TYR A 35 -1.63 -0.70 23.70
CA TYR A 35 -1.05 -1.95 23.25
C TYR A 35 0.46 -2.01 23.48
N VAL A 36 1.18 -0.92 23.21
CA VAL A 36 2.64 -0.81 23.41
C VAL A 36 3.00 -0.90 24.89
N GLU A 37 2.18 -0.33 25.77
CA GLU A 37 2.37 -0.44 27.21
C GLU A 37 2.22 -1.89 27.70
N ASN A 38 1.25 -2.62 27.16
CA ASN A 38 1.00 -4.04 27.49
C ASN A 38 1.95 -5.02 26.78
N ASN A 39 2.65 -4.59 25.73
CA ASN A 39 3.56 -5.43 24.94
C ASN A 39 4.93 -4.74 24.81
N LYS A 40 5.82 -5.01 25.78
CA LYS A 40 7.15 -4.40 25.88
C LYS A 40 8.10 -4.77 24.73
N ASP A 41 7.73 -5.70 23.86
CA ASP A 41 8.46 -6.02 22.64
C ASP A 41 8.05 -5.14 21.46
N CYS A 42 7.06 -4.24 21.59
CA CYS A 42 6.62 -3.38 20.49
C CYS A 42 7.50 -2.13 20.36
N TYR A 43 8.04 -1.86 19.16
CA TYR A 43 8.99 -0.75 18.91
C TYR A 43 8.64 0.13 17.70
N ILE A 44 7.69 -0.29 16.86
CA ILE A 44 7.39 0.42 15.63
C ILE A 44 5.91 0.35 15.28
N LEU A 45 5.36 1.48 14.83
CA LEU A 45 4.09 1.61 14.14
C LEU A 45 4.34 1.95 12.67
N ILE A 46 3.81 1.13 11.77
CA ILE A 46 3.88 1.33 10.31
C ILE A 46 2.46 1.54 9.80
N ASP A 47 2.12 2.80 9.48
CA ASP A 47 0.85 3.17 8.87
C ASP A 47 0.86 2.91 7.36
N SER A 48 0.96 1.65 6.97
CA SER A 48 0.94 1.22 5.56
C SER A 48 -0.43 1.31 4.88
N ALA A 49 -1.47 1.66 5.64
CA ALA A 49 -2.84 1.77 5.14
C ALA A 49 -3.33 3.22 5.08
N ALA A 50 -2.47 4.19 5.43
CA ALA A 50 -2.82 5.60 5.56
C ALA A 50 -4.10 5.78 6.39
N ILE A 51 -4.15 5.11 7.55
CA ILE A 51 -5.25 5.27 8.52
C ILE A 51 -5.15 6.65 9.19
N ILE A 52 -3.93 7.18 9.36
CA ILE A 52 -3.66 8.45 10.01
C ILE A 52 -3.54 9.54 8.94
N THR A 53 -4.67 10.04 8.45
CA THR A 53 -4.70 11.03 7.34
C THR A 53 -4.73 12.49 7.79
N GLU A 54 -5.21 12.77 9.00
CA GLU A 54 -5.46 14.14 9.49
C GLU A 54 -4.32 14.71 10.34
N MET A 55 -3.21 13.99 10.48
CA MET A 55 -2.07 14.39 11.29
C MET A 55 -0.80 14.33 10.44
N SER A 56 0.04 15.37 10.52
CA SER A 56 1.38 15.28 9.95
C SER A 56 2.24 14.29 10.74
N ASN A 57 3.34 13.82 10.16
CA ASN A 57 4.20 12.85 10.83
C ASN A 57 4.78 13.40 12.14
N VAL A 58 5.01 14.72 12.21
CA VAL A 58 5.43 15.38 13.45
C VAL A 58 4.30 15.44 14.48
N ASP A 59 3.05 15.65 14.06
CA ASP A 59 1.90 15.69 14.97
C ASP A 59 1.63 14.31 15.57
N VAL A 60 1.70 13.25 14.75
CA VAL A 60 1.59 11.86 15.24
C VAL A 60 2.68 11.57 16.25
N SER A 61 3.91 11.98 15.97
CA SER A 61 5.06 11.70 16.83
C SER A 61 5.00 12.46 18.15
N LYS A 62 4.52 13.72 18.13
CA LYS A 62 4.20 14.50 19.33
C LYS A 62 3.15 13.81 20.18
N TYR A 63 2.07 13.38 19.53
CA TYR A 63 0.98 12.69 20.21
C TYR A 63 1.47 11.39 20.87
N LEU A 64 2.20 10.56 20.12
CA LEU A 64 2.82 9.34 20.63
C LEU A 64 3.77 9.66 21.78
N MET A 65 4.66 10.65 21.65
CA MET A 65 5.62 10.98 22.71
C MET A 65 4.94 11.39 24.03
N GLY A 66 3.81 12.08 23.95
CA GLY A 66 3.02 12.47 25.13
C GLY A 66 2.35 11.32 25.87
N LYS A 67 2.11 10.17 25.21
CA LYS A 67 1.30 9.07 25.76
C LYS A 67 2.00 7.70 25.79
N ILE A 68 3.04 7.51 24.99
CA ILE A 68 3.69 6.22 24.86
C ILE A 68 4.52 5.89 26.11
N ASP A 69 4.71 4.59 26.33
CA ASP A 69 5.43 4.00 27.45
C ASP A 69 6.71 4.78 27.82
N GLN A 70 6.88 5.05 29.12
CA GLN A 70 8.01 5.79 29.72
C GLN A 70 9.39 5.20 29.40
N ARG A 71 9.48 3.94 28.94
CA ARG A 71 10.72 3.34 28.48
C ARG A 71 11.31 3.98 27.22
N PHE A 72 10.50 4.72 26.46
CA PHE A 72 10.94 5.44 25.29
C PHE A 72 11.32 6.88 25.64
N ASP A 73 12.55 7.27 25.27
CA ASP A 73 13.10 8.61 25.43
C ASP A 73 12.75 9.51 24.23
N GLY A 74 12.38 8.91 23.09
CA GLY A 74 12.02 9.63 21.86
C GLY A 74 11.18 8.82 20.87
N VAL A 75 10.48 9.53 19.99
CA VAL A 75 9.76 8.97 18.83
C VAL A 75 10.45 9.39 17.54
N VAL A 76 10.88 8.40 16.76
CA VAL A 76 11.49 8.57 15.44
C VAL A 76 10.39 8.68 14.39
N TYR A 77 10.52 9.64 13.49
CA TYR A 77 9.58 9.87 12.41
C TYR A 77 10.25 10.45 11.18
N PHE A 78 9.54 10.40 10.06
CA PHE A 78 9.97 11.05 8.84
C PHE A 78 9.36 12.45 8.74
N SER A 79 10.19 13.48 8.61
CA SER A 79 9.72 14.87 8.56
C SER A 79 9.14 15.21 7.19
N ASP A 80 7.86 15.57 7.17
CA ASP A 80 7.15 16.01 5.95
C ASP A 80 7.76 17.25 5.30
N LYS A 81 8.46 18.08 6.10
CA LYS A 81 9.06 19.34 5.64
C LYS A 81 10.49 19.16 5.11
N SER A 82 11.32 18.42 5.83
CA SER A 82 12.75 18.29 5.50
C SER A 82 13.09 17.02 4.73
N ASN A 83 12.14 16.09 4.59
CA ASN A 83 12.35 14.78 3.97
C ASN A 83 13.53 14.01 4.63
N GLN A 84 13.66 14.16 5.95
CA GLN A 84 14.71 13.58 6.78
C GLN A 84 14.11 12.86 7.98
N ILE A 85 14.85 11.88 8.50
CA ILE A 85 14.47 11.17 9.73
C ILE A 85 14.81 12.04 10.93
N MET A 86 13.78 12.34 11.71
CA MET A 86 13.84 13.16 12.91
C MET A 86 13.43 12.33 14.12
N ILE A 87 13.77 12.83 15.30
CA ILE A 87 13.35 12.31 16.59
C ILE A 87 12.72 13.46 17.33
N ILE A 88 11.55 13.24 17.93
CA ILE A 88 11.04 14.11 18.98
C ILE A 88 11.31 13.46 20.34
N LEU A 89 11.87 14.23 21.25
CA LEU A 89 12.16 13.81 22.62
C LEU A 89 11.03 14.22 23.58
N ARG A 90 11.05 13.66 24.80
CA ARG A 90 10.07 14.00 25.85
C ARG A 90 10.06 15.47 26.27
N ASN A 91 11.18 16.17 26.13
CA ASN A 91 11.31 17.61 26.37
C ASN A 91 10.88 18.46 25.15
N GLU A 92 10.22 17.86 24.16
CA GLU A 92 9.76 18.47 22.90
C GLU A 92 10.89 18.93 21.97
N GLU A 93 12.15 18.59 22.25
CA GLU A 93 13.25 18.86 21.34
C GLU A 93 13.21 17.94 20.12
N HIS A 94 13.56 18.52 18.97
CA HIS A 94 13.64 17.82 17.69
C HIS A 94 15.10 17.65 17.27
N LEU A 95 15.51 16.41 17.01
CA LEU A 95 16.87 16.06 16.61
C LEU A 95 16.86 15.26 15.31
N GLN A 96 17.90 15.42 14.48
CA GLN A 96 18.10 14.52 13.35
C GLN A 96 18.66 13.18 13.84
N LEU A 97 18.14 12.05 13.33
CA LEU A 97 18.57 10.72 13.78
C LEU A 97 20.08 10.49 13.56
N SER A 98 20.67 11.05 12.49
CA SER A 98 22.09 10.94 12.17
C SER A 98 23.03 11.54 13.23
N GLY A 99 22.55 12.52 14.01
CA GLY A 99 23.31 13.14 15.11
C GLY A 99 22.94 12.61 16.50
N CYS A 100 22.03 11.64 16.58
CA CYS A 100 21.51 11.13 17.84
C CYS A 100 22.33 9.93 18.35
N HIS A 101 22.66 9.95 19.64
CA HIS A 101 23.40 8.87 20.32
C HIS A 101 22.52 8.08 21.29
N ILE A 102 21.19 8.26 21.24
CA ILE A 102 20.24 7.51 22.06
C ILE A 102 20.21 6.05 21.59
N ASP A 103 20.23 5.11 22.53
CA ASP A 103 20.08 3.69 22.25
C ASP A 103 18.75 3.45 21.51
N THR A 104 18.78 2.71 20.40
CA THR A 104 17.57 2.41 19.61
C THR A 104 16.52 1.64 20.40
N LYS A 105 16.91 0.94 21.48
CA LYS A 105 15.98 0.31 22.42
C LYS A 105 15.13 1.30 23.23
N LYS A 106 15.52 2.57 23.25
CA LYS A 106 14.79 3.67 23.90
C LYS A 106 14.05 4.56 22.90
N LEU A 107 13.98 4.14 21.64
CA LEU A 107 13.27 4.88 20.60
C LEU A 107 12.07 4.07 20.11
N PHE A 108 10.92 4.73 20.02
CA PHE A 108 9.77 4.19 19.31
C PHE A 108 9.76 4.76 17.89
N VAL A 109 9.40 3.97 16.89
CA VAL A 109 9.42 4.40 15.50
C VAL A 109 8.00 4.53 14.95
N TYR A 110 7.74 5.62 14.25
CA TYR A 110 6.55 5.80 13.44
C TYR A 110 6.92 6.01 11.97
N LEU A 111 6.30 5.25 11.07
CA LEU A 111 6.43 5.39 9.62
C LEU A 111 5.05 5.48 8.98
N ASP A 112 4.86 6.43 8.08
CA ASP A 112 3.68 6.52 7.22
C ASP A 112 3.79 5.64 5.97
N GLU A 113 2.74 5.64 5.14
CA GLU A 113 2.69 4.84 3.91
C GLU A 113 3.82 5.20 2.94
N VAL A 114 4.07 6.50 2.73
CA VAL A 114 5.02 7.01 1.74
C VAL A 114 6.46 6.65 2.10
N HIS A 115 6.80 6.73 3.39
CA HIS A 115 8.15 6.54 3.90
C HIS A 115 8.39 5.11 4.41
N THR A 116 7.54 4.16 3.99
CA THR A 116 7.84 2.71 4.01
C THR A 116 8.88 2.30 2.97
N ARG A 117 9.59 3.24 2.31
CA ARG A 117 10.66 2.97 1.34
C ARG A 117 11.93 3.76 1.70
N GLY A 118 13.09 3.11 1.61
CA GLY A 118 14.40 3.78 1.72
C GLY A 118 14.91 4.08 3.13
N THR A 119 14.10 3.92 4.18
CA THR A 119 14.51 4.16 5.57
C THR A 119 15.22 2.94 6.16
N ASP A 120 16.49 3.10 6.57
CA ASP A 120 17.26 2.09 7.32
C ASP A 120 17.28 2.45 8.81
N LEU A 121 16.41 1.81 9.59
CA LEU A 121 16.33 1.99 11.05
C LEU A 121 16.76 0.70 11.73
N LYS A 122 17.75 0.79 12.62
CA LYS A 122 18.20 -0.33 13.43
C LYS A 122 17.23 -0.56 14.59
N LEU A 123 16.29 -1.49 14.40
CA LEU A 123 15.39 -1.94 15.46
C LEU A 123 16.04 -3.03 16.33
N PRO A 124 15.57 -3.23 17.58
CA PRO A 124 15.98 -4.37 18.39
C PRO A 124 15.71 -5.72 17.69
N LEU A 125 16.55 -6.73 17.97
CA LEU A 125 16.42 -8.07 17.35
C LEU A 125 15.09 -8.76 17.68
N THR A 126 14.48 -8.46 18.83
CA THR A 126 13.20 -9.02 19.26
C THR A 126 12.04 -8.05 19.03
N ALA A 127 12.21 -7.05 18.16
CA ALA A 127 11.21 -6.03 17.95
C ALA A 127 9.94 -6.60 17.32
N ARG A 128 8.79 -6.18 17.85
CA ARG A 128 7.48 -6.34 17.27
C ARG A 128 7.04 -5.03 16.62
N GLY A 129 6.52 -5.12 15.40
CA GLY A 129 5.94 -3.99 14.69
C GLY A 129 4.42 -4.09 14.56
N ILE A 130 3.72 -2.97 14.76
CA ILE A 130 2.31 -2.80 14.41
C ILE A 130 2.26 -2.37 12.95
N VAL A 131 1.52 -3.10 12.12
CA VAL A 131 1.35 -2.79 10.69
C VAL A 131 -0.13 -2.65 10.37
N THR A 132 -0.53 -1.50 9.85
CA THR A 132 -1.92 -1.21 9.54
C THR A 132 -2.34 -1.79 8.17
N LEU A 133 -3.51 -2.40 8.12
CA LEU A 133 -4.15 -2.97 6.95
C LEU A 133 -5.33 -2.09 6.53
N GLY A 134 -5.43 -1.85 5.22
CA GLY A 134 -6.51 -1.08 4.62
C GLY A 134 -7.01 -1.76 3.35
N LYS A 135 -8.18 -1.35 2.86
CA LYS A 135 -8.90 -2.01 1.76
C LYS A 135 -8.06 -2.27 0.51
N ASN A 136 -7.14 -1.36 0.20
CA ASN A 136 -6.28 -1.43 -0.99
C ASN A 136 -4.92 -2.12 -0.71
N MET A 137 -4.79 -2.81 0.42
CA MET A 137 -3.58 -3.56 0.74
C MET A 137 -3.40 -4.71 -0.24
N ASN A 138 -2.20 -4.81 -0.79
CA ASN A 138 -1.80 -5.87 -1.71
C ASN A 138 -0.48 -6.49 -1.22
N LYS A 139 -0.07 -7.59 -1.84
CA LYS A 139 1.14 -8.31 -1.45
C LYS A 139 2.36 -7.39 -1.36
N ASP A 140 2.58 -6.54 -2.36
CA ASP A 140 3.79 -5.72 -2.43
C ASP A 140 3.81 -4.62 -1.36
N LYS A 141 2.67 -3.96 -1.10
CA LYS A 141 2.53 -2.97 -0.02
C LYS A 141 2.75 -3.60 1.34
N LEU A 142 2.14 -4.77 1.60
CA LEU A 142 2.33 -5.48 2.87
C LEU A 142 3.81 -5.86 3.05
N MET A 143 4.44 -6.42 2.01
CA MET A 143 5.86 -6.77 2.03
C MET A 143 6.75 -5.55 2.29
N GLN A 144 6.49 -4.42 1.62
CA GLN A 144 7.26 -3.18 1.83
C GLN A 144 7.19 -2.67 3.27
N ALA A 145 6.02 -2.82 3.92
CA ALA A 145 5.81 -2.47 5.31
C ALA A 145 6.53 -3.44 6.26
N VAL A 146 6.25 -4.75 6.16
CA VAL A 146 6.80 -5.73 7.10
C VAL A 146 8.32 -5.88 6.97
N MET A 147 8.90 -5.77 5.77
CA MET A 147 10.35 -5.86 5.55
C MET A 147 11.15 -4.69 6.16
N ARG A 148 10.49 -3.68 6.75
CA ARG A 148 11.16 -2.71 7.63
C ARG A 148 11.69 -3.37 8.89
N LEU A 149 11.07 -4.46 9.31
CA LEU A 149 11.61 -5.42 10.25
C LEU A 149 12.46 -6.41 9.44
N ARG A 150 13.78 -6.23 9.45
CA ARG A 150 14.71 -6.99 8.61
C ARG A 150 14.96 -8.41 9.09
N ASP A 151 14.67 -8.69 10.36
CA ASP A 151 14.99 -9.97 11.02
C ASP A 151 13.72 -10.77 11.35
N LEU A 152 12.70 -10.71 10.47
CA LEU A 152 11.42 -11.42 10.60
C LEU A 152 11.55 -12.94 10.51
N ASP A 153 12.59 -13.43 9.85
CA ASP A 153 12.96 -14.84 9.76
C ASP A 153 13.73 -15.33 10.99
N TYR A 154 14.04 -14.43 11.95
CA TYR A 154 14.77 -14.74 13.16
C TYR A 154 13.97 -14.47 14.44
N LYS A 155 13.94 -13.22 14.91
CA LYS A 155 13.37 -12.85 16.22
C LYS A 155 12.43 -11.66 16.18
N GLN A 156 12.36 -10.93 15.07
CA GLN A 156 11.36 -9.88 14.92
C GLN A 156 10.00 -10.47 14.56
N SER A 157 8.93 -9.74 14.89
CA SER A 157 7.56 -10.17 14.58
C SER A 157 6.68 -8.99 14.20
N VAL A 158 5.52 -9.27 13.60
CA VAL A 158 4.52 -8.25 13.31
C VAL A 158 3.18 -8.61 13.93
N VAL A 159 2.45 -7.58 14.32
CA VAL A 159 1.01 -7.65 14.57
C VAL A 159 0.31 -6.82 13.51
N LEU A 160 -0.70 -7.40 12.88
CA LEU A 160 -1.43 -6.77 11.79
C LEU A 160 -2.70 -6.16 12.36
N TRP A 161 -2.94 -4.89 12.09
CA TRP A 161 -4.07 -4.13 12.63
C TRP A 161 -4.95 -3.66 11.50
N GLY A 162 -6.27 -3.76 11.62
CA GLY A 162 -7.18 -3.27 10.60
C GLY A 162 -8.58 -3.06 11.18
N PHE A 163 -9.38 -2.26 10.49
CA PHE A 163 -10.76 -2.03 10.90
C PHE A 163 -11.63 -3.29 10.76
N LYS A 164 -12.83 -3.24 11.35
CA LYS A 164 -13.78 -4.37 11.36
C LYS A 164 -14.13 -4.82 9.94
N GLU A 165 -14.23 -3.88 9.01
CA GLU A 165 -14.51 -4.13 7.59
C GLU A 165 -13.42 -4.97 6.95
N ILE A 166 -12.15 -4.70 7.26
CA ILE A 166 -11.00 -5.45 6.76
C ILE A 166 -11.01 -6.88 7.32
N SER A 167 -11.29 -7.02 8.63
CA SER A 167 -11.42 -8.34 9.26
C SER A 167 -12.57 -9.15 8.63
N ALA A 168 -13.71 -8.51 8.36
CA ALA A 168 -14.84 -9.15 7.69
C ALA A 168 -14.51 -9.59 6.26
N GLU A 169 -13.78 -8.77 5.50
CA GLU A 169 -13.34 -9.10 4.15
C GLU A 169 -12.37 -10.28 4.13
N ILE A 170 -11.38 -10.30 5.06
CA ILE A 170 -10.45 -11.41 5.22
C ILE A 170 -11.21 -12.70 5.56
N ALA A 171 -12.13 -12.64 6.54
CA ALA A 171 -12.94 -13.80 6.94
C ALA A 171 -13.79 -14.33 5.78
N MET A 172 -14.44 -13.44 5.03
CA MET A 172 -15.27 -13.78 3.88
C MET A 172 -14.48 -14.51 2.79
N ILE A 173 -13.32 -13.98 2.39
CA ILE A 173 -12.48 -14.57 1.33
C ILE A 173 -11.92 -15.93 1.74
N ASN A 174 -11.64 -16.13 3.03
CA ASN A 174 -11.13 -17.40 3.54
C ASN A 174 -12.23 -18.38 3.95
N GLY A 175 -13.51 -17.96 4.00
CA GLY A 175 -14.63 -18.80 4.43
C GLY A 175 -14.56 -19.21 5.91
N ILE A 176 -14.06 -18.32 6.78
CA ILE A 176 -13.82 -18.58 8.22
C ILE A 176 -14.57 -17.59 9.11
N ARG A 177 -14.59 -17.83 10.42
CA ARG A 177 -15.11 -16.85 11.38
C ARG A 177 -14.07 -15.77 11.72
N LEU A 178 -14.55 -14.62 12.22
CA LEU A 178 -13.69 -13.48 12.59
C LEU A 178 -12.66 -13.82 13.68
N ASP A 179 -13.01 -14.71 14.61
CA ASP A 179 -12.15 -15.16 15.71
C ASP A 179 -11.04 -16.13 15.26
N GLU A 180 -11.14 -16.65 14.03
CA GLU A 180 -10.19 -17.61 13.45
C GLU A 180 -9.15 -16.96 12.54
N ILE A 181 -9.22 -15.63 12.35
CA ILE A 181 -8.29 -14.93 11.46
C ILE A 181 -6.87 -15.01 12.02
N SER A 182 -5.94 -15.39 11.14
CA SER A 182 -4.51 -15.50 11.42
C SER A 182 -3.72 -14.79 10.31
N SER A 183 -2.40 -14.66 10.50
CA SER A 183 -1.51 -14.09 9.48
C SER A 183 -1.62 -14.81 8.13
N LYS A 184 -1.83 -16.13 8.11
CA LYS A 184 -2.06 -16.91 6.88
C LYS A 184 -3.26 -16.37 6.09
N HIS A 185 -4.37 -16.08 6.78
CA HIS A 185 -5.59 -15.58 6.16
C HIS A 185 -5.40 -14.18 5.58
N VAL A 186 -4.59 -13.34 6.24
CA VAL A 186 -4.20 -12.03 5.69
C VAL A 186 -3.37 -12.19 4.42
N ILE A 187 -2.43 -13.13 4.39
CA ILE A 187 -1.60 -13.42 3.20
C ILE A 187 -2.49 -13.87 2.03
N THR A 188 -3.47 -14.74 2.26
CA THR A 188 -4.47 -15.12 1.24
C THR A 188 -5.20 -13.88 0.71
N TRP A 189 -5.68 -13.02 1.61
CA TRP A 189 -6.44 -11.82 1.25
C TRP A 189 -5.62 -10.83 0.43
N VAL A 190 -4.38 -10.50 0.84
CA VAL A 190 -3.54 -9.58 0.05
C VAL A 190 -3.12 -10.16 -1.29
N THR A 191 -3.01 -11.49 -1.40
CA THR A 191 -2.75 -12.18 -2.67
C THR A 191 -3.95 -12.07 -3.60
N TYR A 192 -5.16 -12.28 -3.07
CA TYR A 192 -6.40 -12.07 -3.81
C TYR A 192 -6.52 -10.64 -4.32
N ASN A 193 -6.22 -9.64 -3.47
CA ASN A 193 -6.19 -8.24 -3.86
C ASN A 193 -5.16 -7.93 -4.95
N THR A 194 -3.97 -8.55 -4.89
CA THR A 194 -2.95 -8.43 -5.94
C THR A 194 -3.46 -8.98 -7.27
N ILE A 195 -4.11 -10.15 -7.28
CA ILE A 195 -4.67 -10.74 -8.51
C ILE A 195 -5.71 -9.81 -9.12
N ARG A 196 -6.69 -9.36 -8.33
CA ARG A 196 -7.73 -8.43 -8.80
C ARG A 196 -7.17 -7.12 -9.33
N LYS A 197 -6.15 -6.58 -8.65
CA LYS A 197 -5.47 -5.37 -9.12
C LYS A 197 -4.79 -5.62 -10.47
N ASN A 198 -4.05 -6.71 -10.60
CA ASN A 198 -3.36 -7.05 -11.84
C ASN A 198 -4.33 -7.28 -13.00
N GLU A 199 -5.49 -7.92 -12.75
CA GLU A 199 -6.55 -8.11 -13.76
C GLU A 199 -7.13 -6.77 -14.24
N ASN A 200 -7.40 -5.84 -13.32
CA ASN A 200 -7.88 -4.50 -13.66
C ASN A 200 -6.81 -3.69 -14.44
N ASP A 201 -5.56 -3.76 -14.00
CA ASP A 201 -4.44 -3.04 -14.62
C ASP A 201 -4.09 -3.61 -16.00
N LEU A 202 -4.31 -4.92 -16.24
CA LEU A 202 -3.97 -5.61 -17.48
C LEU A 202 -4.66 -4.97 -18.69
N TYR A 203 -5.95 -4.64 -18.59
CA TYR A 203 -6.68 -4.00 -19.68
C TYR A 203 -6.06 -2.65 -20.06
N LEU A 204 -5.77 -1.81 -19.05
CA LEU A 204 -5.21 -0.48 -19.27
C LEU A 204 -3.80 -0.56 -19.88
N VAL A 205 -2.94 -1.41 -19.32
CA VAL A 205 -1.58 -1.63 -19.81
C VAL A 205 -1.61 -2.16 -21.24
N MET A 206 -2.51 -3.08 -21.55
CA MET A 206 -2.64 -3.65 -22.89
C MET A 206 -3.12 -2.60 -23.90
N LYS A 207 -4.12 -1.78 -23.54
CA LYS A 207 -4.58 -0.65 -24.37
C LYS A 207 -3.42 0.30 -24.71
N GLU A 208 -2.61 0.68 -23.73
CA GLU A 208 -1.47 1.56 -23.95
C GLU A 208 -0.34 0.90 -24.75
N LYS A 209 -0.03 -0.38 -24.50
CA LYS A 209 0.98 -1.13 -25.27
C LYS A 209 0.58 -1.27 -26.74
N LEU A 210 -0.70 -1.52 -27.02
CA LEU A 210 -1.22 -1.62 -28.38
C LEU A 210 -1.15 -0.28 -29.12
N LYS A 211 -1.58 0.81 -28.47
CA LYS A 211 -1.40 2.18 -29.00
C LYS A 211 0.06 2.44 -29.34
N TYR A 212 0.98 2.09 -28.45
CA TYR A 212 2.42 2.23 -28.68
C TYR A 212 2.90 1.43 -29.90
N VAL A 213 2.52 0.16 -30.03
CA VAL A 213 2.93 -0.68 -31.18
C VAL A 213 2.41 -0.11 -32.50
N ILE A 214 1.14 0.29 -32.55
CA ILE A 214 0.54 0.92 -33.75
C ILE A 214 1.27 2.21 -34.10
N LYS A 215 1.53 3.08 -33.12
CA LYS A 215 2.31 4.31 -33.29
C LYS A 215 3.71 4.04 -33.83
N SER A 216 4.43 3.09 -33.23
CA SER A 216 5.80 2.74 -33.64
C SER A 216 5.84 2.21 -35.06
N ARG A 217 4.92 1.31 -35.45
CA ARG A 217 4.83 0.78 -36.82
C ARG A 217 4.44 1.85 -37.83
N ALA A 218 3.45 2.69 -37.54
CA ALA A 218 3.04 3.77 -38.43
C ALA A 218 4.21 4.73 -38.71
N PHE A 219 4.99 5.06 -37.68
CA PHE A 219 6.20 5.89 -37.82
C PHE A 219 7.30 5.20 -38.64
N GLU A 220 7.51 3.89 -38.47
CA GLU A 220 8.43 3.12 -39.31
C GLU A 220 8.00 3.12 -40.80
N TYR A 221 6.71 2.93 -41.07
CA TYR A 221 6.17 2.98 -42.43
C TYR A 221 6.34 4.37 -43.06
N GLN A 222 6.06 5.43 -42.30
CA GLN A 222 6.27 6.82 -42.74
C GLN A 222 7.73 7.06 -43.16
N LYS A 223 8.69 6.65 -42.32
CA LYS A 223 10.13 6.79 -42.61
C LYS A 223 10.56 6.08 -43.90
N LYS A 224 9.93 4.94 -44.22
CA LYS A 224 10.25 4.15 -45.42
C LYS A 224 9.60 4.70 -46.69
N MET A 225 8.43 5.31 -46.59
CA MET A 225 7.63 5.76 -47.74
C MET A 225 8.01 7.15 -48.26
N ASN A 226 8.82 7.92 -47.54
CA ASN A 226 9.38 9.24 -47.90
C ASN A 226 8.43 10.34 -48.47
N GLN A 227 7.13 10.11 -48.60
CA GLN A 227 6.10 11.09 -49.00
C GLN A 227 4.71 10.67 -48.49
N ILE A 228 4.33 11.04 -47.27
CA ILE A 228 2.92 11.18 -46.87
C ILE A 228 2.79 12.43 -46.00
N PHE A 229 1.85 13.32 -46.35
CA PHE A 229 1.55 14.54 -45.59
C PHE A 229 1.07 14.23 -44.16
N MET A 230 1.48 15.05 -43.19
CA MET A 230 1.30 14.84 -41.74
C MET A 230 -0.16 14.82 -41.24
N ASN A 231 -1.13 15.25 -42.05
CA ASN A 231 -2.53 15.51 -41.60
C ASN A 231 -3.39 14.29 -41.24
N PRO A 232 -3.34 13.15 -41.96
CA PRO A 232 -4.21 12.00 -41.65
C PRO A 232 -3.77 11.29 -40.38
N LEU A 233 -2.45 11.21 -40.20
CA LEU A 233 -1.81 10.73 -39.00
C LEU A 233 -2.13 11.66 -37.82
N SER A 234 -1.91 12.97 -37.92
CA SER A 234 -2.15 13.92 -36.82
C SER A 234 -3.63 13.98 -36.39
N ILE A 235 -4.59 13.89 -37.32
CA ILE A 235 -6.03 13.91 -37.02
C ILE A 235 -6.49 12.58 -36.42
N ALA A 236 -5.94 11.44 -36.85
CA ALA A 236 -6.12 10.16 -36.15
C ALA A 236 -5.41 10.14 -34.78
N TYR A 237 -4.31 10.89 -34.62
CA TYR A 237 -3.54 11.03 -33.38
C TYR A 237 -4.20 11.96 -32.33
N VAL A 238 -4.90 13.02 -32.74
CA VAL A 238 -5.38 14.10 -31.84
C VAL A 238 -6.84 13.93 -31.39
N ASN A 239 -7.70 13.26 -32.18
CA ASN A 239 -9.13 13.21 -31.88
C ASN A 239 -9.66 11.77 -31.78
N GLN A 240 -9.49 11.17 -30.59
CA GLN A 240 -10.53 10.44 -29.84
C GLN A 240 -9.93 9.79 -28.58
N SER A 241 -9.62 10.62 -27.58
CA SER A 241 -9.77 10.20 -26.18
C SER A 241 -11.17 10.61 -25.72
N SER A 242 -12.21 10.08 -26.35
CA SER A 242 -13.61 10.28 -25.92
C SER A 242 -14.17 9.04 -25.25
N ASP A 243 -13.37 8.40 -24.41
CA ASP A 243 -13.95 7.63 -23.31
C ASP A 243 -13.88 8.58 -22.13
N SER A 244 -14.94 9.35 -21.88
CA SER A 244 -15.11 9.95 -20.57
C SER A 244 -14.93 8.83 -19.55
N VAL A 245 -14.20 9.09 -18.46
CA VAL A 245 -13.92 8.09 -17.42
C VAL A 245 -15.22 7.37 -16.99
N GLN A 246 -16.37 8.06 -17.03
CA GLN A 246 -17.69 7.45 -16.79
C GLN A 246 -18.12 6.37 -17.80
N LYS A 247 -17.71 6.41 -19.07
CA LYS A 247 -18.05 5.38 -20.07
C LYS A 247 -17.23 4.10 -19.90
N LEU A 248 -16.02 4.23 -19.34
CA LEU A 248 -15.10 3.12 -19.06
C LEU A 248 -15.42 2.41 -17.72
N TYR A 249 -15.93 3.16 -16.74
CA TYR A 249 -16.27 2.65 -15.39
C TYR A 249 -17.78 2.59 -15.09
N GLY A 250 -18.65 3.03 -16.01
CA GLY A 250 -20.09 3.17 -15.79
C GLY A 250 -20.91 1.89 -15.94
N THR A 251 -20.28 0.78 -16.27
CA THR A 251 -20.91 -0.56 -16.17
C THR A 251 -20.04 -1.42 -15.28
N THR A 252 -20.68 -2.05 -14.30
CA THR A 252 -20.09 -2.88 -13.25
C THR A 252 -18.99 -3.80 -13.80
N PRO A 253 -17.72 -3.63 -13.37
CA PRO A 253 -16.58 -4.44 -13.83
C PRO A 253 -16.64 -5.92 -13.43
N GLN A 254 -17.63 -6.33 -12.64
CA GLN A 254 -17.65 -7.66 -12.03
C GLN A 254 -17.95 -8.84 -12.99
N GLU A 255 -18.36 -8.60 -14.24
CA GLU A 255 -18.92 -9.68 -15.09
C GLU A 255 -18.36 -9.81 -16.52
N ARG A 256 -17.34 -9.05 -16.92
CA ARG A 256 -16.80 -9.14 -18.29
C ARG A 256 -15.33 -9.54 -18.30
N ASN A 257 -15.04 -10.62 -19.01
CA ASN A 257 -13.68 -11.08 -19.27
C ASN A 257 -12.86 -9.95 -19.95
N PRO A 258 -11.70 -9.57 -19.40
CA PRO A 258 -10.83 -8.55 -19.98
C PRO A 258 -10.48 -8.79 -21.46
N ILE A 259 -10.41 -10.05 -21.90
CA ILE A 259 -10.17 -10.44 -23.30
C ILE A 259 -11.33 -9.99 -24.21
N ASP A 260 -12.58 -10.09 -23.74
CA ASP A 260 -13.75 -9.71 -24.53
C ASP A 260 -13.86 -8.19 -24.67
N ILE A 261 -13.61 -7.46 -23.58
CA ILE A 261 -13.54 -5.99 -23.57
C ILE A 261 -12.43 -5.51 -24.53
N LEU A 262 -11.29 -6.20 -24.52
CA LEU A 262 -10.18 -5.92 -25.42
C LEU A 262 -10.59 -6.17 -26.88
N ASN A 263 -11.11 -7.35 -27.21
CA ASN A 263 -11.48 -7.71 -28.58
C ASN A 263 -12.50 -6.74 -29.18
N GLN A 264 -13.51 -6.36 -28.40
CA GLN A 264 -14.56 -5.44 -28.83
C GLN A 264 -14.01 -4.04 -29.13
N ASN A 265 -13.24 -3.48 -28.19
CA ASN A 265 -12.71 -2.13 -28.31
C ASN A 265 -11.58 -2.04 -29.34
N MET A 266 -10.73 -3.07 -29.43
CA MET A 266 -9.66 -3.14 -30.43
C MET A 266 -10.20 -3.31 -31.84
N GLY A 267 -11.23 -4.14 -32.02
CA GLY A 267 -11.91 -4.26 -33.30
C GLY A 267 -12.48 -2.91 -33.77
N ALA A 268 -13.09 -2.13 -32.88
CA ALA A 268 -13.61 -0.81 -33.19
C ALA A 268 -12.50 0.20 -33.54
N TYR A 269 -11.39 0.18 -32.80
CA TYR A 269 -10.24 1.04 -33.07
C TYR A 269 -9.58 0.73 -34.41
N LEU A 270 -9.31 -0.55 -34.70
CA LEU A 270 -8.69 -0.99 -35.96
C LEU A 270 -9.59 -0.71 -37.17
N ARG A 271 -10.90 -0.92 -37.05
CA ARG A 271 -11.87 -0.57 -38.12
C ARG A 271 -11.88 0.93 -38.40
N THR A 272 -11.88 1.76 -37.36
CA THR A 272 -11.82 3.22 -37.49
C THR A 272 -10.50 3.66 -38.14
N PHE A 273 -9.38 3.10 -37.68
CA PHE A 273 -8.05 3.41 -38.22
C PHE A 273 -7.90 2.98 -39.68
N TYR A 274 -8.26 1.74 -40.02
CA TYR A 274 -8.20 1.22 -41.38
C TYR A 274 -9.18 1.93 -42.32
N GLY A 275 -10.39 2.25 -41.84
CA GLY A 275 -11.36 3.02 -42.60
C GLY A 275 -10.83 4.40 -43.02
N ARG A 276 -10.14 5.10 -42.09
CA ARG A 276 -9.52 6.40 -42.36
C ARG A 276 -8.32 6.32 -43.32
N LEU A 277 -7.58 5.22 -43.31
CA LEU A 277 -6.50 4.97 -44.28
C LEU A 277 -7.01 4.67 -45.70
N LYS A 278 -8.27 4.25 -45.87
CA LYS A 278 -8.87 3.86 -47.16
C LYS A 278 -9.68 4.97 -47.82
N SER A 279 -10.10 5.97 -47.06
CA SER A 279 -10.97 7.07 -47.50
C SER A 279 -10.21 8.28 -48.06
N GLU A 280 -8.88 8.19 -48.15
CA GLU A 280 -7.96 9.17 -48.74
C GLU A 280 -7.05 8.47 -49.75
#